data_AF-A0A2S2NM58-F1
#
_entry.id   AF-A0A2S2NM58-F1
#
_cell.length_a   1.000
_cell.length_b   1.000
_cell.length_c   1.000
_cell.angle_alpha   90.00
_cell.angle_beta   90.00
_cell.angle_gamma   90.00
#
_symmetry.space_group_name_H-M   'P 1'
#
loop_
_entity.id
_entity.type
_entity.pdbx_description
1 polymer ?
#
loop_
_entity_poly.entity_id
_entity_poly.type
_entity_poly.pdbx_seq_one_letter_code
_entity_poly.pdbx_strand_id
1 'polypeptide(L)'
;RLSIKLQKRPFDRDFKFKFTRYRNLLNILIRKAKMLHYQNKIITAGKDSKEIWRILNDFTGKKCNKYNIKGLYNNGSLIENEKEICDTFNKFFVSVGKDIEKKLDLTGLLRNQR
;
A
#
# COMPACT_ATOMS: atom_id res chain seq x y z
N ARG A 1 -28.94 -18.02 14.26
CA ARG A 1 -28.40 -16.65 14.07
C ARG A 1 -29.53 -15.65 13.83
N LEU A 2 -29.44 -14.40 14.32
CA LEU A 2 -30.49 -13.39 14.14
C LEU A 2 -30.79 -13.10 12.65
N SER A 3 -29.78 -13.17 11.78
CA SER A 3 -29.93 -13.03 10.33
C SER A 3 -30.87 -14.08 9.71
N ILE A 4 -30.77 -15.34 10.16
CA ILE A 4 -31.63 -16.45 9.72
C ILE A 4 -33.07 -16.23 10.19
N LYS A 5 -33.26 -15.67 11.39
CA LYS A 5 -34.60 -15.34 11.91
C LYS A 5 -35.26 -14.19 11.12
N LEU A 6 -34.48 -13.24 10.63
CA LEU A 6 -34.96 -12.13 9.78
C LEU A 6 -35.35 -12.62 8.38
N GLN A 7 -34.58 -13.55 7.80
CA GLN A 7 -34.90 -14.16 6.49
C GLN A 7 -36.25 -14.89 6.48
N LYS A 8 -36.64 -15.49 7.62
CA LYS A 8 -37.94 -16.17 7.78
C LYS A 8 -39.11 -15.20 8.03
N ARG A 9 -38.85 -13.91 8.25
CA ARG A 9 -39.87 -12.87 8.53
C ARG A 9 -39.51 -11.56 7.83
N PRO A 10 -39.58 -11.51 6.49
CA PRO A 10 -39.06 -10.38 5.72
C PRO A 10 -39.84 -9.06 5.92
N PHE A 11 -41.12 -9.14 6.32
CA PHE A 11 -42.00 -7.97 6.49
C PHE A 11 -42.09 -7.46 7.93
N ASP A 12 -41.42 -8.11 8.88
CA ASP A 12 -41.36 -7.69 10.29
C ASP A 12 -40.40 -6.49 10.44
N ARG A 13 -40.98 -5.27 10.36
CA ARG A 13 -40.23 -4.01 10.41
C ARG A 13 -39.49 -3.82 11.73
N ASP A 14 -40.11 -4.18 12.85
CA ASP A 14 -39.52 -4.02 14.18
C ASP A 14 -38.33 -4.95 14.37
N PHE A 15 -38.45 -6.20 13.92
CA PHE A 15 -37.36 -7.16 13.96
C PHE A 15 -36.20 -6.74 13.04
N LYS A 16 -36.50 -6.20 11.84
CA LYS A 16 -35.49 -5.65 10.92
C LYS A 16 -34.74 -4.48 11.55
N PHE A 17 -35.45 -3.56 12.20
CA PHE A 17 -34.84 -2.41 12.88
C PHE A 17 -33.93 -2.86 14.03
N LYS A 18 -34.42 -3.77 14.89
CA LYS A 18 -33.66 -4.35 16.00
C LYS A 18 -32.39 -5.04 15.51
N PHE A 19 -32.49 -5.90 14.49
CA PHE A 19 -31.33 -6.55 13.88
C PHE A 19 -30.31 -5.55 13.36
N THR A 20 -30.78 -4.53 12.61
CA THR A 20 -29.91 -3.50 12.03
C THR A 20 -29.15 -2.74 13.11
N ARG A 21 -29.82 -2.35 14.21
CA ARG A 21 -29.18 -1.70 15.35
C ARG A 21 -28.09 -2.56 15.97
N TYR A 22 -28.37 -3.83 16.27
CA TYR A 22 -27.37 -4.73 16.85
C TYR A 22 -26.19 -4.96 15.90
N ARG A 23 -26.46 -5.18 14.61
CA ARG A 23 -25.40 -5.35 13.59
C ARG A 23 -24.51 -4.12 13.50
N ASN A 24 -25.11 -2.92 13.49
CA ASN A 24 -24.38 -1.66 13.44
C ASN A 24 -23.55 -1.46 14.72
N LEU A 25 -24.15 -1.70 15.90
CA LEU A 25 -23.46 -1.61 17.18
C LEU A 25 -22.27 -2.57 17.23
N LEU A 26 -22.45 -3.83 16.83
CA LEU A 26 -21.38 -4.82 16.77
C LEU A 26 -20.24 -4.35 15.85
N ASN A 27 -20.56 -3.85 14.65
CA ASN A 27 -19.56 -3.33 13.73
C ASN A 27 -18.80 -2.13 14.33
N ILE A 28 -19.49 -1.24 15.05
CA ILE A 28 -18.87 -0.11 15.75
C ILE A 28 -17.93 -0.62 16.85
N LEU A 29 -18.37 -1.57 17.66
CA LEU A 29 -17.56 -2.17 18.73
C LEU A 29 -16.31 -2.86 18.18
N ILE A 30 -16.44 -3.64 17.11
CA ILE A 30 -15.30 -4.29 16.45
C ILE A 30 -14.30 -3.25 15.94
N ARG A 31 -14.78 -2.17 15.30
CA ARG A 31 -13.92 -1.09 14.81
C ARG A 31 -13.18 -0.39 15.95
N LYS A 32 -13.90 -0.05 17.04
CA LYS A 32 -13.33 0.58 18.23
C LYS A 32 -12.29 -0.31 18.91
N ALA A 33 -12.60 -1.60 19.08
CA ALA A 33 -11.68 -2.55 19.69
C ALA A 33 -10.38 -2.69 18.88
N LYS A 34 -10.49 -2.80 17.54
CA LYS A 34 -9.31 -2.83 16.65
C LYS A 34 -8.50 -1.54 16.75
N MET A 35 -9.16 -0.39 16.71
CA MET A 35 -8.50 0.91 16.84
C MET A 35 -7.73 1.01 18.16
N LEU A 36 -8.38 0.70 19.28
CA LEU A 36 -7.78 0.75 20.61
C LEU A 36 -6.57 -0.18 20.73
N HIS A 37 -6.67 -1.40 20.19
CA HIS A 37 -5.56 -2.36 20.18
C HIS A 37 -4.32 -1.81 19.47
N TYR A 38 -4.47 -1.24 18.27
CA TYR A 38 -3.34 -0.69 17.52
C TYR A 38 -2.83 0.62 18.11
N GLN A 39 -3.73 1.48 18.64
CA GLN A 39 -3.33 2.68 19.37
C GLN A 39 -2.45 2.33 20.57
N ASN A 40 -2.87 1.36 21.39
CA ASN A 40 -2.10 0.90 22.53
C ASN A 40 -0.73 0.38 22.07
N LYS A 41 -0.68 -0.49 21.05
CA LYS A 41 0.60 -0.98 20.51
C LYS A 41 1.56 0.15 20.07
N ILE A 42 1.04 1.17 19.39
CA ILE A 42 1.84 2.32 18.94
C ILE A 42 2.35 3.13 20.15
N ILE A 43 1.50 3.36 21.15
CA ILE A 43 1.89 4.05 22.39
C ILE A 43 3.00 3.26 23.10
N THR A 44 2.88 1.93 23.19
CA THR A 44 3.91 1.08 23.82
C THR A 44 5.23 1.07 23.04
N ALA A 45 5.20 1.20 21.71
CA ALA A 45 6.39 1.27 20.87
C ALA A 45 7.19 2.58 21.08
N GLY A 46 6.53 3.67 21.52
CA GLY A 46 7.19 4.91 21.90
C GLY A 46 8.01 5.53 20.76
N LYS A 47 9.34 5.56 20.91
CA LYS A 47 10.29 6.12 19.93
C LYS A 47 10.92 5.06 19.00
N ASP A 48 10.57 3.78 19.17
CA ASP A 48 11.10 2.73 18.31
C ASP A 48 10.40 2.75 16.95
N SER A 49 11.06 3.42 15.99
CA SER A 49 10.57 3.54 14.62
C SER A 49 10.43 2.18 13.92
N LYS A 50 11.30 1.21 14.24
CA LYS A 50 11.25 -0.12 13.63
C LYS A 50 10.02 -0.88 14.09
N GLU A 51 9.70 -0.77 15.38
CA GLU A 51 8.50 -1.39 15.95
C GLU A 51 7.22 -0.73 15.43
N ILE A 52 7.17 0.60 15.30
CA ILE A 52 6.05 1.32 14.69
C ILE A 52 5.82 0.84 13.24
N TRP A 53 6.89 0.70 12.44
CA TRP A 53 6.81 0.19 11.08
C TRP A 53 6.32 -1.26 11.03
N ARG A 54 6.73 -2.11 11.98
CA ARG A 54 6.23 -3.48 12.10
C ARG A 54 4.72 -3.50 12.37
N ILE A 55 4.26 -2.71 13.33
CA ILE A 55 2.83 -2.58 13.67
C ILE A 55 2.02 -2.09 12.46
N LEU A 56 2.56 -1.13 11.70
CA LEU A 56 1.89 -0.59 10.51
C LEU A 56 1.81 -1.62 9.38
N ASN A 57 2.86 -2.41 9.17
CA ASN A 57 2.89 -3.49 8.18
C ASN A 57 1.87 -4.58 8.53
N ASP A 58 1.78 -4.96 9.81
CA ASP A 58 0.76 -5.89 10.31
C ASP A 58 -0.66 -5.37 10.08
N PHE A 59 -0.90 -4.07 10.34
CA PHE A 59 -2.21 -3.45 10.17
C PHE A 59 -2.63 -3.34 8.71
N THR A 60 -1.71 -2.91 7.83
CA THR A 60 -2.00 -2.72 6.40
C THR A 60 -2.07 -4.02 5.62
N GLY A 61 -1.60 -5.14 6.20
CA GLY A 61 -1.75 -6.47 5.61
C GLY A 61 -1.06 -6.62 4.26
N LYS A 62 -0.09 -5.73 3.94
CA LYS A 62 0.68 -5.82 2.70
C LYS A 62 1.56 -7.06 2.76
N LYS A 63 1.04 -8.17 2.24
CA LYS A 63 1.88 -9.26 1.76
C LYS A 63 2.59 -8.70 0.52
N CYS A 64 3.80 -8.19 0.71
CA CYS A 64 4.67 -7.92 -0.41
C CYS A 64 4.90 -9.25 -1.11
N ASN A 65 4.24 -9.45 -2.26
CA ASN A 65 4.60 -10.54 -3.14
C ASN A 65 6.06 -10.27 -3.53
N LYS A 66 6.95 -11.16 -3.12
CA LYS A 66 8.35 -11.10 -3.55
C LYS A 66 8.39 -11.53 -5.01
N TYR A 67 8.29 -10.57 -5.90
CA TYR A 67 8.53 -10.80 -7.32
C TYR A 67 10.03 -10.82 -7.53
N ASN A 68 10.57 -11.99 -7.88
CA ASN A 68 11.95 -12.06 -8.35
C ASN A 68 11.95 -11.75 -9.85
N ILE A 69 12.76 -10.78 -10.26
CA ILE A 69 12.91 -10.44 -11.68
C ILE A 69 13.73 -11.56 -12.31
N LYS A 70 13.10 -12.38 -13.15
CA LYS A 70 13.74 -13.53 -13.80
C LYS A 70 14.51 -13.16 -15.05
N GLY A 71 14.20 -12.01 -15.64
CA GLY A 71 14.85 -11.53 -16.84
C GLY A 71 14.40 -10.11 -17.18
N LEU A 72 15.27 -9.41 -17.90
CA LEU A 72 15.08 -8.05 -18.37
C LEU A 72 15.35 -8.02 -19.87
N TYR A 73 14.40 -7.56 -20.68
CA TYR A 73 14.67 -7.24 -22.07
C TYR A 73 15.31 -5.86 -22.17
N ASN A 74 16.52 -5.80 -22.72
CA ASN A 74 17.22 -4.55 -23.00
C ASN A 74 17.76 -4.57 -24.43
N ASN A 75 17.39 -3.58 -25.24
CA ASN A 75 17.81 -3.42 -26.64
C ASN A 75 17.67 -4.69 -27.50
N GLY A 76 16.59 -5.45 -27.30
CA GLY A 76 16.32 -6.69 -28.05
C GLY A 76 17.01 -7.95 -27.53
N SER A 77 17.85 -7.85 -26.49
CA SER A 77 18.47 -8.99 -25.82
C SER A 77 17.79 -9.29 -24.49
N LEU A 78 17.64 -10.58 -24.16
CA LEU A 78 17.13 -11.04 -22.87
C LEU A 78 18.30 -11.22 -21.91
N ILE A 79 18.29 -10.47 -20.81
CA ILE A 79 19.27 -10.54 -19.74
C ILE A 79 18.63 -11.30 -18.57
N GLU A 80 19.15 -12.47 -18.22
CA GLU A 80 18.65 -13.29 -17.09
C GLU A 80 19.59 -13.26 -15.88
N ASN A 81 20.81 -12.74 -16.05
CA ASN A 81 21.79 -12.65 -14.98
C ASN A 81 21.47 -11.49 -14.02
N GLU A 82 21.30 -11.79 -12.73
CA GLU A 82 20.94 -10.82 -11.69
C GLU A 82 21.92 -9.63 -11.62
N LYS A 83 23.23 -9.84 -11.77
CA LYS A 83 24.21 -8.74 -11.75
C LYS A 83 24.03 -7.82 -12.95
N GLU A 84 23.84 -8.38 -14.13
CA GLU A 84 23.68 -7.60 -15.37
C GLU A 84 22.35 -6.84 -15.38
N ILE A 85 21.29 -7.40 -14.79
CA ILE A 85 20.01 -6.71 -14.56
C ILE A 85 20.24 -5.50 -13.65
N CYS A 86 20.91 -5.69 -12.51
CA CYS A 86 21.24 -4.62 -11.57
C CYS A 86 22.09 -3.52 -12.23
N ASP A 87 23.12 -3.90 -12.98
CA ASP A 87 23.98 -2.95 -13.69
C ASP A 87 23.21 -2.17 -14.77
N THR A 88 22.27 -2.84 -15.46
CA THR A 88 21.40 -2.19 -16.44
C THR A 88 20.49 -1.15 -15.78
N PHE A 89 19.86 -1.50 -14.65
CA PHE A 89 19.06 -0.55 -13.88
C PHE A 89 19.90 0.62 -13.35
N ASN A 90 21.08 0.33 -12.79
CA ASN A 90 21.98 1.36 -12.30
C ASN A 90 22.36 2.34 -13.42
N LYS A 91 22.74 1.83 -14.60
CA LYS A 91 23.05 2.68 -15.77
C LYS A 91 21.85 3.55 -16.18
N PHE A 92 20.66 2.98 -16.24
CA PHE A 92 19.44 3.71 -16.58
C PHE A 92 19.12 4.83 -15.59
N PHE A 93 19.05 4.53 -14.29
CA PHE A 93 18.68 5.54 -13.30
C PHE A 93 19.75 6.61 -13.09
N VAL A 94 21.03 6.29 -13.30
CA VAL A 94 22.12 7.29 -13.31
C VAL A 94 22.06 8.17 -14.56
N SER A 95 21.74 7.61 -15.73
CA SER A 95 21.67 8.38 -16.97
C SER A 95 20.48 9.34 -17.00
N VAL A 96 19.34 8.96 -16.40
CA VAL A 96 18.14 9.82 -16.31
C VAL A 96 18.46 11.18 -15.69
N GLY A 97 19.30 11.23 -14.65
CA GLY A 97 19.73 12.50 -14.05
C GLY A 97 20.44 13.40 -15.05
N LYS A 98 21.40 12.85 -15.79
CA LYS A 98 22.16 13.57 -16.84
C LYS A 98 21.27 14.02 -18.00
N ASP A 99 20.28 13.21 -18.36
CA ASP A 99 19.35 13.53 -19.45
C ASP A 99 18.38 14.65 -19.06
N ILE A 100 17.99 14.73 -17.79
CA ILE A 100 17.19 15.83 -17.25
C ILE A 100 18.03 17.12 -17.22
N GLU A 101 19.26 17.05 -16.70
CA GLU A 101 20.19 18.19 -16.65
C GLU A 101 20.44 18.79 -18.03
N LYS A 102 20.77 17.96 -19.03
CA LYS A 102 20.93 18.40 -20.43
C LYS A 102 19.68 19.10 -20.98
N LYS A 103 18.48 18.61 -20.67
CA LYS A 103 17.23 19.24 -21.12
C LYS A 103 17.00 20.60 -20.46
N LEU A 104 17.40 20.76 -19.19
CA LEU A 104 17.33 22.04 -18.48
C LEU A 104 18.33 23.05 -19.06
N ASP A 105 19.56 22.62 -19.35
CA ASP A 105 20.57 23.50 -19.95
C ASP A 105 20.19 23.95 -21.37
N LEU A 106 19.63 23.04 -22.18
CA LEU A 106 19.12 23.37 -23.52
C LEU A 106 17.98 24.39 -23.48
N THR A 107 17.11 24.33 -22.48
CA THR A 107 16.00 25.29 -22.33
C THR A 107 16.46 26.65 -21.81
N GLY A 108 17.52 26.69 -20.99
CA GLY A 108 18.18 27.92 -20.57
C GLY A 108 18.91 28.63 -21.72
N LEU A 109 19.62 27.87 -22.57
CA LEU A 109 20.37 28.40 -23.71
C LEU A 109 19.45 28.95 -24.82
N LEU A 110 18.31 28.30 -25.10
CA LEU A 110 17.32 28.77 -26.08
C LEU A 110 16.58 30.04 -25.65
N ARG A 111 16.52 30.34 -24.34
CA ARG A 111 15.92 31.57 -23.82
C ARG A 111 16.81 32.80 -23.98
N ASN A 112 18.13 32.62 -24.03
CA ASN A 112 19.11 33.71 -24.12
C ASN A 112 19.48 34.09 -25.57
N GLN A 113 18.76 33.55 -26.56
CA GLN A 113 18.96 33.78 -28.00
C GLN A 113 17.79 34.58 -28.62
N ARG A 114 16.98 35.26 -27.80
CA ARG A 114 15.90 36.17 -28.22
C ARG A 114 16.14 37.56 -27.66
#